data_AF-A0A292Q2W7-F1
#
_entry.id   AF-A0A292Q2W7-F1
#
_cell.length_a   1.000
_cell.length_b   1.000
_cell.length_c   1.000
_cell.angle_alpha   90.00
_cell.angle_beta   90.00
_cell.angle_gamma   90.00
#
_symmetry.space_group_name_H-M   'P 1'
#
loop_
_entity.id
_entity.type
_entity.pdbx_description
1 polymer ?
#
loop_
_entity_poly.entity_id
_entity_poly.type
_entity_poly.pdbx_seq_one_letter_code
_entity_poly.pdbx_strand_id
1 'polypeptide(L)'
;MTEKAPLLTHTTSPTTTSPKTINYLAYGSNLNSKTLTDTRHIHPLNATPVRVPSLTLTFTLPGLPYIEPCFANVRPRLPLPPPPAKQERELLGVVYSLRREDYANLITSEGAGAGYQEVTVTCYPLNTPSPTGSKEITARTLLCPEDSSSGELTRAGGQPSGRYLGLIRAGARERGLPDSYVEYLDGLREYRITRVGQSVGKIVVLAVWGPVVALILLLNWVFGREGGGGRAPEWVLAFGRRVMGGVWGCYDAVFVKVFGDGECTEGEAPDFVAGEKSGGVDVEISEVGGEM
;
A
#
# COMPACT_ATOMS: atom_id res chain seq x y z
N MET A 1 -2.00 62.10 44.50
CA MET A 1 -0.72 61.83 43.83
C MET A 1 -0.62 60.32 43.73
N THR A 2 -1.00 59.79 42.58
CA THR A 2 -1.32 58.36 42.39
C THR A 2 -0.16 57.70 41.67
N GLU A 3 0.42 56.71 42.34
CA GLU A 3 1.54 55.88 41.91
C GLU A 3 1.11 54.99 40.72
N LYS A 4 1.86 55.03 39.62
CA LYS A 4 1.60 54.25 38.40
C LYS A 4 2.74 53.24 38.22
N ALA A 5 2.40 51.96 38.38
CA ALA A 5 3.31 50.82 38.25
C ALA A 5 3.91 50.68 36.83
N PRO A 6 5.09 50.07 36.65
CA PRO A 6 5.72 49.91 35.36
C PRO A 6 5.15 48.73 34.56
N LEU A 7 5.03 48.93 33.24
CA LEU A 7 4.62 47.94 32.25
C LEU A 7 5.60 46.75 32.19
N LEU A 8 5.08 45.54 32.40
CA LEU A 8 5.77 44.29 32.06
C LEU A 8 5.70 44.08 30.54
N THR A 9 6.87 44.10 29.90
CA THR A 9 7.05 43.70 28.49
C THR A 9 6.89 42.19 28.36
N HIS A 10 5.85 41.75 27.63
CA HIS A 10 5.74 40.36 27.18
C HIS A 10 6.87 40.05 26.20
N THR A 11 7.93 39.40 26.66
CA THR A 11 8.87 38.69 25.79
C THR A 11 8.17 37.40 25.36
N THR A 12 7.53 37.41 24.19
CA THR A 12 7.07 36.18 23.55
C THR A 12 8.30 35.44 23.06
N SER A 13 8.79 34.49 23.86
CA SER A 13 9.70 33.45 23.38
C SER A 13 9.00 32.72 22.22
N PRO A 14 9.61 32.59 21.02
CA PRO A 14 9.06 31.72 20.00
C PRO A 14 9.22 30.29 20.48
N THR A 15 8.13 29.70 20.97
CA THR A 15 8.03 28.25 21.16
C THR A 15 8.24 27.63 19.78
N THR A 16 9.45 27.14 19.53
CA THR A 16 9.79 26.42 18.31
C THR A 16 9.18 25.04 18.43
N THR A 17 7.87 24.95 18.19
CA THR A 17 7.19 23.66 18.03
C THR A 17 7.70 23.07 16.71
N SER A 18 8.62 22.11 16.80
CA SER A 18 9.05 21.33 15.64
C SER A 18 7.81 20.80 14.91
N PRO A 19 7.69 20.96 13.58
CA PRO A 19 6.50 20.53 12.85
C PRO A 19 6.28 19.02 13.05
N LYS A 20 5.05 18.63 13.38
CA LYS A 20 4.66 17.23 13.63
C LYS A 20 4.82 16.43 12.33
N THR A 21 5.81 15.53 12.30
CA THR A 21 6.09 14.63 11.17
C THR A 21 5.46 13.26 11.38
N ILE A 22 5.06 12.62 10.29
CA ILE A 22 4.51 11.26 10.28
C ILE A 22 5.50 10.34 9.55
N ASN A 23 5.85 9.22 10.15
CA ASN A 23 6.64 8.18 9.50
C ASN A 23 5.70 7.25 8.74
N TYR A 24 5.89 7.14 7.42
CA TYR A 24 5.13 6.28 6.53
C TYR A 24 6.05 5.23 5.91
N LEU A 25 5.70 3.95 6.06
CA LEU A 25 6.41 2.84 5.42
C LEU A 25 5.85 2.60 4.02
N ALA A 26 6.71 2.70 3.01
CA ALA A 26 6.44 2.30 1.65
C ALA A 26 7.05 0.94 1.34
N TYR A 27 6.27 0.08 0.67
CA TYR A 27 6.71 -1.22 0.17
C TYR A 27 6.26 -1.55 -1.27
N GLY A 28 5.29 -0.80 -1.81
CA GLY A 28 4.78 -0.95 -3.17
C GLY A 28 5.31 0.12 -4.13
N SER A 29 4.44 0.65 -5.00
CA SER A 29 4.80 1.69 -5.99
C SER A 29 5.39 2.97 -5.38
N ASN A 30 5.19 3.20 -4.08
CA ASN A 30 5.72 4.34 -3.32
C ASN A 30 7.21 4.25 -3.02
N LEU A 31 7.85 3.11 -3.29
CA LEU A 31 9.31 3.01 -3.26
C LEU A 31 9.96 3.93 -4.31
N ASN A 32 9.30 4.09 -5.46
CA ASN A 32 9.80 4.90 -6.57
C ASN A 32 9.49 6.39 -6.35
N SER A 33 10.52 7.24 -6.46
CA SER A 33 10.35 8.69 -6.26
C SER A 33 9.42 9.33 -7.29
N LYS A 34 9.39 8.86 -8.53
CA LYS A 34 8.48 9.37 -9.57
C LYS A 34 7.02 9.23 -9.13
N THR A 35 6.65 8.08 -8.55
CA THR A 35 5.27 7.88 -8.09
C THR A 35 4.94 8.76 -6.87
N LEU A 36 5.90 8.98 -5.98
CA LEU A 36 5.69 9.75 -4.75
C LEU A 36 5.70 11.27 -5.02
N THR A 37 6.68 11.75 -5.76
CA THR A 37 6.93 13.18 -5.98
C THR A 37 6.23 13.71 -7.23
N ASP A 38 6.31 13.02 -8.37
CA ASP A 38 5.75 13.56 -9.62
C ASP A 38 4.23 13.34 -9.68
N THR A 39 3.76 12.13 -9.35
CA THR A 39 2.34 11.80 -9.45
C THR A 39 1.52 12.28 -8.25
N ARG A 40 2.07 12.18 -7.04
CA ARG A 40 1.34 12.51 -5.80
C ARG A 40 1.73 13.85 -5.18
N HIS A 41 2.74 14.54 -5.72
CA HIS A 41 3.23 15.81 -5.21
C HIS A 41 3.66 15.76 -3.73
N ILE A 42 4.20 14.61 -3.30
CA ILE A 42 4.69 14.40 -1.93
C ILE A 42 6.21 14.55 -1.92
N HIS A 43 6.70 15.42 -1.03
CA HIS A 43 8.11 15.69 -0.84
C HIS A 43 8.57 15.19 0.54
N PRO A 44 9.09 13.95 0.64
CA PRO A 44 9.53 13.42 1.91
C PRO A 44 10.70 14.22 2.49
N LEU A 45 10.67 14.48 3.79
CA LEU A 45 11.75 15.16 4.53
C LEU A 45 12.97 14.25 4.69
N ASN A 46 12.72 12.96 4.85
CA ASN A 46 13.74 11.92 4.95
C ASN A 46 13.21 10.63 4.32
N ALA A 47 14.11 9.81 3.81
CA ALA A 47 13.83 8.48 3.28
C ALA A 47 14.88 7.52 3.83
N THR A 48 14.45 6.60 4.69
CA THR A 48 15.32 5.63 5.37
C THR A 48 14.99 4.22 4.92
N PRO A 49 15.90 3.50 4.24
CA PRO A 49 15.75 2.07 3.96
C PRO A 49 15.67 1.26 5.26
N VAL A 50 14.66 0.39 5.36
CA VAL A 50 14.38 -0.40 6.57
C VAL A 50 14.08 -1.86 6.25
N ARG A 51 14.31 -2.73 7.23
CA ARG A 51 13.71 -4.07 7.31
C ARG A 51 12.53 -4.08 8.28
N VAL A 52 11.53 -4.90 7.99
CA VAL A 52 10.33 -5.10 8.81
C VAL A 52 10.11 -6.60 8.98
N PRO A 53 10.72 -7.22 10.00
CA PRO A 53 10.71 -8.67 10.18
C PRO A 53 9.32 -9.28 10.39
N SER A 54 8.37 -8.48 10.89
CA SER A 54 7.01 -8.89 11.21
C SER A 54 6.11 -9.05 9.98
N LEU A 55 6.49 -8.52 8.82
CA LEU A 55 5.69 -8.52 7.59
C LEU A 55 6.40 -9.23 6.44
N THR A 56 5.63 -9.78 5.51
CA THR A 56 6.08 -10.23 4.19
C THR A 56 5.28 -9.54 3.10
N LEU A 57 5.94 -9.25 1.99
CA LEU A 57 5.30 -8.71 0.78
C LEU A 57 4.44 -9.79 0.13
N THR A 58 3.22 -9.43 -0.25
CA THR A 58 2.30 -10.26 -1.03
C THR A 58 1.77 -9.46 -2.22
N PHE A 59 1.15 -10.14 -3.18
CA PHE A 59 0.38 -9.50 -4.25
C PHE A 59 -1.03 -10.08 -4.16
N THR A 60 -1.84 -9.46 -3.31
CA THR A 60 -3.20 -9.94 -3.02
C THR A 60 -4.25 -8.85 -3.11
N LEU A 61 -3.88 -7.58 -3.26
CA LEU A 61 -4.87 -6.53 -3.45
C LEU A 61 -5.36 -6.54 -4.90
N PRO A 62 -6.65 -6.78 -5.16
CA PRO A 62 -7.18 -6.86 -6.51
C PRO A 62 -7.27 -5.47 -7.16
N GLY A 63 -6.78 -5.38 -8.39
CA GLY A 63 -7.03 -4.24 -9.27
C GLY A 63 -8.08 -4.58 -10.33
N LEU A 64 -7.81 -4.21 -11.58
CA LEU A 64 -8.69 -4.52 -12.72
C LEU A 64 -8.10 -5.66 -13.57
N PRO A 65 -8.89 -6.70 -13.89
CA PRO A 65 -8.41 -7.81 -14.70
C PRO A 65 -7.97 -7.31 -16.09
N TYR A 66 -6.99 -8.01 -16.67
CA TYR A 66 -6.33 -7.73 -17.96
C TYR A 66 -5.51 -6.43 -18.04
N ILE A 67 -5.49 -5.61 -16.99
CA ILE A 67 -4.81 -4.31 -17.00
C ILE A 67 -3.76 -4.28 -15.89
N GLU A 68 -4.23 -4.23 -14.65
CA GLU A 68 -3.43 -4.25 -13.43
C GLU A 68 -4.17 -5.17 -12.46
N PRO A 69 -4.07 -6.49 -12.66
CA PRO A 69 -4.95 -7.41 -11.95
C PRO A 69 -4.67 -7.44 -10.45
N CYS A 70 -3.42 -7.15 -10.06
CA CYS A 70 -3.01 -7.21 -8.67
C CYS A 70 -2.00 -6.11 -8.30
N PHE A 71 -2.08 -5.66 -7.05
CA PHE A 71 -1.17 -4.73 -6.41
C PHE A 71 -0.53 -5.34 -5.17
N ALA A 72 0.59 -4.74 -4.73
CA ALA A 72 1.33 -5.21 -3.56
C ALA A 72 0.51 -5.02 -2.28
N ASN A 73 0.48 -6.02 -1.43
CA ASN A 73 -0.06 -5.98 -0.08
C ASN A 73 0.99 -6.55 0.89
N VAL A 74 0.70 -6.59 2.18
CA VAL A 74 1.56 -7.21 3.18
C VAL A 74 0.74 -8.09 4.12
N ARG A 75 1.34 -9.19 4.58
CA ARG A 75 0.76 -10.03 5.63
C ARG A 75 1.73 -10.25 6.80
N PRO A 76 1.22 -10.47 8.02
CA PRO A 76 2.04 -10.86 9.17
C PRO A 76 2.81 -12.17 8.91
N ARG A 77 4.01 -12.31 9.50
CA ARG A 77 4.89 -13.49 9.37
C ARG A 77 4.83 -14.49 10.53
N LEU A 78 3.99 -14.29 11.55
CA LEU A 78 4.05 -15.06 12.80
C LEU A 78 2.87 -16.03 13.00
N PRO A 79 3.10 -17.21 13.62
CA PRO A 79 4.31 -18.05 13.56
C PRO A 79 4.15 -19.12 12.47
N LEU A 80 5.13 -19.19 11.57
CA LEU A 80 5.12 -20.16 10.47
C LEU A 80 5.61 -21.53 10.96
N PRO A 81 4.91 -22.64 10.65
CA PRO A 81 5.51 -23.97 10.77
C PRO A 81 6.66 -24.10 9.75
N PRO A 82 7.81 -24.68 10.13
CA PRO A 82 8.94 -24.86 9.22
C PRO A 82 8.69 -25.98 8.19
N PRO A 83 9.21 -25.85 6.95
CA PRO A 83 9.95 -24.71 6.41
C PRO A 83 9.03 -23.60 5.85
N PRO A 84 9.40 -22.31 6.02
CA PRO A 84 8.66 -21.21 5.41
C PRO A 84 8.64 -21.35 3.89
N ALA A 85 7.54 -20.92 3.26
CA ALA A 85 7.43 -20.95 1.80
C ALA A 85 8.59 -20.15 1.18
N LYS A 86 9.07 -20.55 -0.01
CA LYS A 86 10.21 -19.89 -0.72
C LYS A 86 10.03 -18.37 -0.91
N GLN A 87 8.79 -17.88 -0.80
CA GLN A 87 8.39 -16.47 -0.97
C GLN A 87 8.21 -15.72 0.35
N GLU A 88 8.32 -16.37 1.51
CA GLU A 88 8.18 -15.72 2.82
C GLU A 88 9.50 -15.09 3.25
N ARG A 89 9.67 -13.83 2.84
CA ARG A 89 10.83 -13.00 3.18
C ARG A 89 10.39 -11.90 4.12
N GLU A 90 11.32 -11.45 4.97
CA GLU A 90 11.07 -10.19 5.66
C GLU A 90 10.86 -9.07 4.64
N LEU A 91 9.92 -8.20 4.93
CA LEU A 91 9.64 -7.04 4.11
C LEU A 91 10.81 -6.06 4.22
N LEU A 92 11.39 -5.68 3.08
CA LEU A 92 12.27 -4.52 2.99
C LEU A 92 11.50 -3.40 2.31
N GLY A 93 11.65 -2.20 2.85
CA GLY A 93 10.94 -1.02 2.37
C GLY A 93 11.66 0.26 2.75
N VAL A 94 10.95 1.37 2.64
CA VAL A 94 11.48 2.70 2.97
C VAL A 94 10.52 3.43 3.88
N VAL A 95 11.02 3.93 5.00
CA VAL A 95 10.28 4.87 5.83
C VAL A 95 10.53 6.28 5.33
N TYR A 96 9.44 6.94 4.96
CA TYR A 96 9.41 8.36 4.64
C TYR A 96 8.93 9.16 5.84
N SER A 97 9.68 10.20 6.22
CA SER A 97 9.19 11.20 7.16
C SER A 97 8.45 12.28 6.37
N LEU A 98 7.12 12.33 6.53
CA LEU A 98 6.21 13.20 5.81
C LEU A 98 5.64 14.28 6.72
N ARG A 99 5.23 15.41 6.13
CA ARG A 99 4.36 16.38 6.81
C ARG A 99 2.95 15.80 6.90
N ARG A 100 2.14 16.31 7.83
CA ARG A 100 0.74 15.88 7.97
C ARG A 100 -0.09 16.13 6.70
N GLU A 101 0.16 17.25 6.02
CA GLU A 101 -0.48 17.59 4.73
C GLU A 101 -0.15 16.57 3.64
N ASP A 102 1.14 16.21 3.51
CA ASP A 102 1.63 15.23 2.54
C ASP A 102 1.09 13.84 2.84
N TYR A 103 1.01 13.47 4.12
CA TYR A 103 0.42 12.21 4.54
C TYR A 103 -1.08 12.12 4.21
N ALA A 104 -1.85 13.19 4.43
CA ALA A 104 -3.26 13.22 4.04
C ALA A 104 -3.44 13.06 2.52
N ASN A 105 -2.62 13.76 1.72
CA ASN A 105 -2.60 13.59 0.26
C ASN A 105 -2.24 12.15 -0.15
N LEU A 106 -1.28 11.52 0.55
CA LEU A 106 -0.92 10.13 0.34
C LEU A 106 -2.13 9.21 0.53
N ILE A 107 -2.80 9.31 1.68
CA ILE A 107 -3.96 8.48 2.00
C ILE A 107 -5.07 8.65 0.95
N THR A 108 -5.36 9.88 0.52
CA THR A 108 -6.34 10.12 -0.55
C THR A 108 -5.94 9.42 -1.86
N SER A 109 -4.67 9.48 -2.23
CA SER A 109 -4.17 8.88 -3.48
C SER A 109 -4.08 7.34 -3.47
N GLU A 110 -3.99 6.72 -2.29
CA GLU A 110 -3.98 5.26 -2.10
C GLU A 110 -5.39 4.64 -2.11
N GLY A 111 -6.39 5.42 -2.53
CA GLY A 111 -7.80 5.00 -2.55
C GLY A 111 -8.58 5.39 -1.30
N ALA A 112 -8.10 6.38 -0.53
CA ALA A 112 -8.80 7.01 0.59
C ALA A 112 -9.33 6.01 1.64
N GLY A 113 -8.63 4.87 1.82
CA GLY A 113 -9.03 3.82 2.77
C GLY A 113 -10.05 2.81 2.24
N ALA A 114 -10.29 2.75 0.92
CA ALA A 114 -11.23 1.82 0.30
C ALA A 114 -10.71 0.37 0.26
N GLY A 115 -9.40 0.22 0.01
CA GLY A 115 -8.74 -1.08 -0.12
C GLY A 115 -7.70 -1.38 0.97
N TYR A 116 -7.21 -0.35 1.68
CA TYR A 116 -6.22 -0.50 2.74
C TYR A 116 -6.71 0.06 4.06
N GLN A 117 -6.28 -0.57 5.15
CA GLN A 117 -6.36 -0.11 6.52
C GLN A 117 -5.00 0.41 6.96
N GLU A 118 -5.00 1.44 7.81
CA GLU A 118 -3.78 2.00 8.37
C GLU A 118 -3.39 1.22 9.63
N VAL A 119 -2.16 0.73 9.67
CA VAL A 119 -1.60 0.06 10.85
C VAL A 119 -0.24 0.63 11.21
N THR A 120 0.16 0.46 12.45
CA THR A 120 1.48 0.85 12.93
C THR A 120 2.42 -0.36 12.99
N VAL A 121 3.64 -0.21 12.47
CA VAL A 121 4.66 -1.27 12.44
C VAL A 121 6.03 -0.77 12.87
N THR A 122 6.79 -1.67 13.50
CA THR A 122 8.17 -1.42 13.92
C THR A 122 9.14 -1.74 12.78
N CYS A 123 9.94 -0.74 12.40
CA CYS A 123 10.90 -0.80 11.31
C CYS A 123 12.33 -0.66 11.84
N TYR A 124 13.29 -1.34 11.21
CA TYR A 124 14.70 -1.30 11.59
C TYR A 124 15.54 -0.77 10.43
N PRO A 125 16.23 0.37 10.57
CA PRO A 125 17.13 0.91 9.54
C PRO A 125 18.20 -0.08 9.06
N LEU A 126 18.47 -0.07 7.75
CA LEU A 126 19.50 -0.92 7.14
C LEU A 126 20.92 -0.35 7.27
N ASN A 127 21.06 0.98 7.24
CA ASN A 127 22.35 1.69 7.16
C ASN A 127 22.86 2.21 8.52
N THR A 128 22.59 1.52 9.63
CA THR A 128 23.09 1.89 10.96
C THR A 128 24.28 1.01 11.36
N PRO A 129 25.53 1.42 11.05
CA PRO A 129 26.72 0.73 11.54
C PRO A 129 27.01 1.16 12.98
N SER A 130 26.53 0.45 14.01
CA SER A 130 27.19 0.52 15.34
C SER A 130 26.69 -0.48 16.42
N PRO A 131 27.52 -0.73 17.45
CA PRO A 131 27.41 -1.83 18.43
C PRO A 131 26.27 -1.71 19.47
N THR A 132 25.45 -0.66 19.41
CA THR A 132 24.45 -0.28 20.44
C THR A 132 23.00 -0.52 20.03
N GLY A 133 22.77 -1.34 18.99
CA GLY A 133 21.43 -1.68 18.54
C GLY A 133 20.86 -0.64 17.58
N SER A 134 20.30 -1.12 16.47
CA SER A 134 19.61 -0.28 15.51
C SER A 134 18.42 0.40 16.18
N LYS A 135 18.38 1.74 16.20
CA LYS A 135 17.23 2.49 16.71
C LYS A 135 15.98 2.12 15.90
N GLU A 136 14.98 1.56 16.57
CA GLU A 136 13.69 1.23 15.98
C GLU A 136 12.93 2.48 15.54
N ILE A 137 12.22 2.38 14.42
CA ILE A 137 11.35 3.42 13.89
C ILE A 137 9.93 2.89 13.84
N THR A 138 9.04 3.51 14.60
CA THR A 138 7.60 3.28 14.48
C THR A 138 7.07 4.03 13.26
N ALA A 139 6.48 3.31 12.31
CA ALA A 139 5.93 3.86 11.07
C ALA A 139 4.50 3.37 10.82
N ARG A 140 3.69 4.23 10.21
CA ARG A 140 2.37 3.88 9.68
C ARG A 140 2.53 3.23 8.32
N THR A 141 1.77 2.17 8.06
CA THR A 141 1.73 1.50 6.77
C THR A 141 0.29 1.19 6.41
N LEU A 142 0.08 0.89 5.14
CA LEU A 142 -1.21 0.48 4.61
C LEU A 142 -1.20 -1.04 4.44
N LEU A 143 -2.24 -1.74 4.87
CA LEU A 143 -2.42 -3.17 4.58
C LEU A 143 -3.89 -3.51 4.40
N CYS A 144 -4.17 -4.47 3.52
CA CYS A 144 -5.51 -5.04 3.36
C CYS A 144 -5.52 -6.37 4.12
N PRO A 145 -6.31 -6.49 5.21
CA PRO A 145 -6.39 -7.75 5.94
C PRO A 145 -6.85 -8.90 5.03
N GLU A 146 -6.24 -10.07 5.21
CA GLU A 146 -6.56 -11.31 4.48
C GLU A 146 -7.49 -12.23 5.31
N ASP A 147 -8.10 -11.71 6.37
CA ASP A 147 -8.96 -12.45 7.29
C ASP A 147 -10.35 -12.73 6.69
N SER A 148 -10.92 -13.90 7.03
CA SER A 148 -12.22 -14.34 6.49
C SER A 148 -13.41 -13.44 6.88
N SER A 149 -13.22 -12.52 7.85
CA SER A 149 -14.18 -11.51 8.30
C SER A 149 -14.26 -10.28 7.42
N SER A 150 -13.21 -9.94 6.66
CA SER A 150 -13.16 -8.70 5.87
C SER A 150 -13.83 -8.81 4.49
N GLY A 151 -14.44 -9.97 4.18
CA GLY A 151 -14.99 -10.28 2.86
C GLY A 151 -13.88 -10.53 1.83
N GLU A 152 -14.23 -10.97 0.62
CA GLU A 152 -13.29 -11.27 -0.49
C GLU A 152 -12.59 -10.00 -1.04
N LEU A 153 -12.00 -9.17 -0.17
CA LEU A 153 -11.25 -7.97 -0.55
C LEU A 153 -9.87 -8.29 -1.09
N THR A 154 -9.36 -9.50 -0.84
CA THR A 154 -8.08 -9.97 -1.34
C THR A 154 -8.25 -11.18 -2.26
N ARG A 155 -7.37 -11.30 -3.24
CA ARG A 155 -7.33 -12.42 -4.20
C ARG A 155 -5.93 -13.03 -4.20
N ALA A 156 -5.84 -14.30 -3.89
CA ALA A 156 -4.57 -15.02 -3.91
C ALA A 156 -4.19 -15.45 -5.33
N GLY A 157 -2.90 -15.41 -5.65
CA GLY A 157 -2.38 -15.94 -6.92
C GLY A 157 -2.25 -14.92 -8.05
N GLY A 158 -2.79 -13.70 -7.90
CA GLY A 158 -2.73 -12.67 -8.93
C GLY A 158 -1.31 -12.21 -9.29
N GLN A 159 -1.05 -11.99 -10.58
CA GLN A 159 0.23 -11.46 -11.03
C GLN A 159 0.16 -9.92 -11.16
N PRO A 160 1.09 -9.17 -10.57
CA PRO A 160 1.15 -7.73 -10.78
C PRO A 160 1.53 -7.40 -12.23
N SER A 161 1.07 -6.24 -12.73
CA SER A 161 1.42 -5.80 -14.09
C SER A 161 2.94 -5.52 -14.21
N GLY A 162 3.52 -5.72 -15.40
CA GLY A 162 4.93 -5.39 -15.64
C GLY A 162 5.26 -3.92 -15.40
N ARG A 163 4.29 -3.02 -15.68
CA ARG A 163 4.37 -1.60 -15.34
C ARG A 163 4.52 -1.39 -13.84
N TYR A 164 3.67 -2.03 -13.04
CA TYR A 164 3.67 -1.89 -11.58
C TYR A 164 4.92 -2.51 -10.94
N LEU A 165 5.33 -3.71 -11.37
CA LEU A 165 6.59 -4.32 -10.94
C LEU A 165 7.79 -3.45 -11.31
N GLY A 166 7.77 -2.83 -12.48
CA GLY A 166 8.80 -1.87 -12.90
C GLY A 166 8.98 -0.72 -11.88
N LEU A 167 7.89 -0.20 -11.33
CA LEU A 167 7.95 0.84 -10.28
C LEU A 167 8.60 0.31 -9.00
N ILE A 168 8.16 -0.86 -8.51
CA ILE A 168 8.71 -1.47 -7.28
C ILE A 168 10.21 -1.75 -7.44
N ARG A 169 10.60 -2.39 -8.56
CA ARG A 169 11.99 -2.73 -8.88
C ARG A 169 12.88 -1.50 -9.04
N ALA A 170 12.40 -0.48 -9.73
CA ALA A 170 13.15 0.77 -9.90
C ALA A 170 13.30 1.51 -8.56
N GLY A 171 12.21 1.60 -7.77
CA GLY A 171 12.24 2.20 -6.45
C GLY A 171 13.15 1.48 -5.46
N ALA A 172 13.14 0.14 -5.46
CA ALA A 172 14.03 -0.66 -4.63
C ALA A 172 15.52 -0.35 -4.90
N ARG A 173 15.91 -0.26 -6.18
CA ARG A 173 17.28 0.09 -6.58
C ARG A 173 17.62 1.54 -6.26
N GLU A 174 16.73 2.47 -6.57
CA GLU A 174 16.89 3.90 -6.29
C GLU A 174 17.18 4.15 -4.80
N ARG A 175 16.52 3.37 -3.93
CA ARG A 175 16.61 3.50 -2.47
C ARG A 175 17.71 2.65 -1.85
N GLY A 176 18.51 1.96 -2.67
CA GLY A 176 19.62 1.13 -2.22
C GLY A 176 19.17 -0.02 -1.31
N LEU A 177 18.03 -0.65 -1.61
CA LEU A 177 17.66 -1.90 -0.92
C LEU A 177 18.71 -2.99 -1.24
N PRO A 178 18.97 -3.94 -0.31
CA PRO A 178 19.96 -4.98 -0.48
C PRO A 178 19.78 -5.79 -1.77
N ASP A 179 20.89 -6.15 -2.42
CA ASP A 179 20.89 -6.86 -3.70
C ASP A 179 20.07 -8.16 -3.67
N SER A 180 20.13 -8.90 -2.55
CA SER A 180 19.35 -10.14 -2.37
C SER A 180 17.84 -9.91 -2.39
N TYR A 181 17.37 -8.72 -1.99
CA TYR A 181 15.96 -8.34 -2.09
C TYR A 181 15.60 -7.82 -3.47
N VAL A 182 16.51 -7.10 -4.13
CA VAL A 182 16.33 -6.68 -5.53
C VAL A 182 16.24 -7.90 -6.45
N GLU A 183 17.11 -8.90 -6.29
CA GLU A 183 17.05 -10.17 -7.03
C GLU A 183 15.73 -10.90 -6.80
N TYR A 184 15.23 -10.89 -5.56
CA TYR A 184 13.89 -11.42 -5.25
C TYR A 184 12.80 -10.68 -6.04
N LEU A 185 12.81 -9.35 -6.05
CA LEU A 185 11.84 -8.54 -6.81
C LEU A 185 11.96 -8.73 -8.32
N ASP A 186 13.18 -8.93 -8.83
CA ASP A 186 13.44 -9.23 -10.24
C ASP A 186 12.94 -10.61 -10.63
N GLY A 187 12.98 -11.58 -9.71
CA GLY A 187 12.42 -12.91 -9.90
C GLY A 187 10.88 -12.98 -9.91
N LEU A 188 10.19 -11.90 -9.51
CA LEU A 188 8.72 -11.87 -9.54
C LEU A 188 8.17 -11.90 -10.97
N ARG A 189 7.17 -12.73 -11.23
CA ARG A 189 6.55 -12.80 -12.56
C ARG A 189 5.56 -11.67 -12.76
N GLU A 190 5.57 -11.11 -13.96
CA GLU A 190 4.65 -10.06 -14.37
C GLU A 190 3.50 -10.63 -15.19
N TYR A 191 2.32 -10.04 -15.02
CA TYR A 191 1.17 -10.34 -15.85
C TYR A 191 1.40 -9.90 -17.31
N ARG A 192 1.16 -10.81 -18.24
CA ARG A 192 1.22 -10.58 -19.68
C ARG A 192 0.01 -11.18 -20.38
N ILE A 193 -0.53 -10.40 -21.32
CA ILE A 193 -1.53 -10.89 -22.26
C ILE A 193 -0.83 -11.77 -23.29
N THR A 194 -1.24 -13.03 -23.39
CA THR A 194 -0.67 -14.01 -24.32
C THR A 194 -1.59 -14.27 -25.51
N ARG A 195 -2.90 -14.02 -25.36
CA ARG A 195 -3.92 -14.26 -26.39
C ARG A 195 -4.61 -12.98 -26.84
N VAL A 196 -5.05 -12.97 -28.09
CA VAL A 196 -5.90 -11.89 -28.64
C VAL A 196 -7.22 -11.78 -27.87
N GLY A 197 -7.78 -12.90 -27.41
CA GLY A 197 -8.99 -12.93 -26.59
C GLY A 197 -8.89 -12.07 -25.33
N GLN A 198 -7.78 -12.16 -24.60
CA GLN A 198 -7.51 -11.34 -23.41
C GLN A 198 -7.37 -9.86 -23.75
N SER A 199 -6.83 -9.53 -24.92
CA SER A 199 -6.77 -8.13 -25.41
C SER A 199 -8.15 -7.56 -25.68
N VAL A 200 -9.06 -8.37 -26.24
CA VAL A 200 -10.48 -7.99 -26.39
C VAL A 200 -11.14 -7.87 -25.01
N GLY A 201 -10.90 -8.84 -24.12
CA GLY A 201 -11.37 -8.81 -22.73
C GLY A 201 -10.99 -7.52 -22.01
N LYS A 202 -9.74 -7.07 -22.14
CA LYS A 202 -9.26 -5.77 -21.64
C LYS A 202 -10.11 -4.60 -22.12
N ILE A 203 -10.37 -4.54 -23.43
CA ILE A 203 -11.17 -3.46 -24.04
C ILE A 203 -12.60 -3.49 -23.48
N VAL A 204 -13.20 -4.67 -23.38
CA VAL A 204 -14.56 -4.84 -22.85
C VAL A 204 -14.63 -4.44 -21.37
N VAL A 205 -13.67 -4.87 -20.53
CA VAL A 205 -13.60 -4.44 -19.12
C VAL A 205 -13.48 -2.93 -19.02
N LEU A 206 -12.59 -2.30 -19.80
CA LEU A 206 -12.44 -0.85 -19.81
C LEU A 206 -13.72 -0.12 -20.26
N ALA A 207 -14.40 -0.61 -21.28
CA ALA A 207 -15.60 0.01 -21.80
C ALA A 207 -16.78 -0.08 -20.81
N VAL A 208 -16.94 -1.23 -20.16
CA VAL A 208 -18.06 -1.50 -19.23
C VAL A 208 -17.80 -0.91 -17.85
N TRP A 209 -16.63 -1.19 -17.28
CA TRP A 209 -16.32 -0.87 -15.89
C TRP A 209 -15.48 0.40 -15.74
N GLY A 210 -14.73 0.80 -16.76
CA GLY A 210 -13.85 1.98 -16.71
C GLY A 210 -14.57 3.27 -16.27
N PRO A 211 -15.74 3.63 -16.82
CA PRO A 211 -16.48 4.82 -16.37
C PRO A 211 -16.89 4.76 -14.89
N VAL A 212 -17.33 3.59 -14.41
CA VAL A 212 -17.76 3.40 -13.02
C VAL A 212 -16.56 3.44 -12.07
N VAL A 213 -15.44 2.84 -12.45
CA VAL A 213 -14.18 2.88 -11.70
C VAL A 213 -13.63 4.30 -11.66
N ALA A 214 -13.66 5.04 -12.78
CA ALA A 214 -13.27 6.45 -12.82
C ALA A 214 -14.13 7.31 -11.89
N LEU A 215 -15.44 7.04 -11.81
CA LEU A 215 -16.33 7.70 -10.85
C LEU A 215 -15.92 7.40 -9.41
N ILE A 216 -15.58 6.15 -9.06
CA ILE A 216 -15.12 5.79 -7.72
C ILE A 216 -13.83 6.56 -7.37
N LEU A 217 -12.85 6.57 -8.27
CA LEU A 217 -11.60 7.31 -8.08
C LEU A 217 -11.85 8.81 -7.89
N LEU A 218 -12.77 9.38 -8.66
CA LEU A 218 -13.17 10.78 -8.53
C LEU A 218 -13.85 11.05 -7.18
N LEU A 219 -14.81 10.22 -6.75
CA LEU A 219 -15.49 10.39 -5.45
C LEU A 219 -14.49 10.27 -4.30
N ASN A 220 -13.60 9.29 -4.34
CA ASN A 220 -12.54 9.13 -3.34
C ASN A 220 -11.62 10.37 -3.30
N TRP A 221 -11.26 10.91 -4.46
CA TRP A 221 -10.43 12.11 -4.55
C TRP A 221 -11.14 13.36 -4.01
N VAL A 222 -12.39 13.62 -4.43
CA VAL A 222 -13.16 14.80 -3.99
C VAL A 222 -13.39 14.76 -2.48
N PHE A 223 -13.97 13.66 -1.98
CA PHE A 223 -14.35 13.58 -0.57
C PHE A 223 -13.17 13.34 0.36
N GLY A 224 -12.09 12.70 -0.12
CA GLY A 224 -10.86 12.54 0.67
C GLY A 224 -10.17 13.88 0.98
N ARG A 225 -10.29 14.88 0.10
CA ARG A 225 -9.73 16.23 0.31
C ARG A 225 -10.57 17.09 1.25
N GLU A 226 -11.89 16.97 1.21
CA GLU A 226 -12.79 17.77 2.06
C GLU A 226 -12.72 17.37 3.55
N GLY A 227 -12.46 16.10 3.85
CA GLY A 227 -12.52 15.56 5.21
C GLY A 227 -11.32 15.83 6.12
N GLY A 228 -10.29 16.58 5.67
CA GLY A 228 -9.09 16.93 6.45
C GLY A 228 -8.13 15.77 6.81
N GLY A 229 -8.61 14.53 6.83
CA GLY A 229 -7.86 13.31 7.15
C GLY A 229 -7.50 12.43 5.95
N GLY A 230 -7.82 12.84 4.73
CA GLY A 230 -7.49 12.10 3.51
C GLY A 230 -8.40 10.90 3.20
N ARG A 231 -9.34 10.56 4.09
CA ARG A 231 -10.24 9.40 4.00
C ARG A 231 -11.62 9.81 3.50
N ALA A 232 -12.22 9.01 2.61
CA ALA A 232 -13.56 9.28 2.08
C ALA A 232 -14.67 8.76 3.02
N PRO A 233 -15.91 9.27 2.92
CA PRO A 233 -17.05 8.79 3.70
C PRO A 233 -17.30 7.29 3.50
N GLU A 234 -17.74 6.61 4.57
CA GLU A 234 -17.93 5.15 4.55
C GLU A 234 -18.87 4.65 3.45
N TRP A 235 -19.88 5.43 3.05
CA TRP A 235 -20.76 5.06 1.95
C TRP A 235 -20.03 5.02 0.59
N VAL A 236 -19.05 5.91 0.37
CA VAL A 236 -18.22 5.93 -0.85
C VAL A 236 -17.32 4.69 -0.87
N LEU A 237 -16.69 4.38 0.27
CA LEU A 237 -15.84 3.21 0.41
C LEU A 237 -16.64 1.92 0.21
N ALA A 238 -17.83 1.82 0.81
CA ALA A 238 -18.74 0.70 0.64
C ALA A 238 -19.25 0.55 -0.80
N PHE A 239 -19.53 1.67 -1.49
CA PHE A 239 -19.88 1.68 -2.90
C PHE A 239 -18.72 1.15 -3.76
N GLY A 240 -17.51 1.64 -3.53
CA GLY A 240 -16.30 1.16 -4.22
C GLY A 240 -16.08 -0.35 -4.04
N ARG A 241 -16.16 -0.86 -2.80
CA ARG A 241 -16.06 -2.30 -2.50
C ARG A 241 -17.10 -3.13 -3.27
N ARG A 242 -18.35 -2.68 -3.32
CA ARG A 242 -19.42 -3.38 -4.07
C ARG A 242 -19.16 -3.41 -5.57
N VAL A 243 -18.71 -2.31 -6.15
CA VAL A 243 -18.38 -2.26 -7.58
C VAL A 243 -17.20 -3.17 -7.89
N MET A 244 -16.12 -3.14 -7.09
CA MET A 244 -14.98 -4.03 -7.29
C MET A 244 -15.38 -5.51 -7.15
N GLY A 245 -16.22 -5.85 -6.16
CA GLY A 245 -16.80 -7.19 -6.06
C GLY A 245 -17.63 -7.56 -7.29
N GLY A 246 -18.38 -6.63 -7.87
CA GLY A 246 -19.10 -6.81 -9.13
C GLY A 246 -18.20 -7.05 -10.34
N VAL A 247 -17.10 -6.30 -10.46
CA VAL A 247 -16.08 -6.47 -11.50
C VAL A 247 -15.53 -7.90 -11.47
N TRP A 248 -15.10 -8.36 -10.29
CA TRP A 248 -14.51 -9.68 -10.12
C TRP A 248 -15.53 -10.81 -10.22
N GLY A 249 -16.74 -10.63 -9.67
CA GLY A 249 -17.82 -11.61 -9.85
C GLY A 249 -18.22 -11.78 -11.32
N CYS A 250 -18.25 -10.68 -12.08
CA CYS A 250 -18.47 -10.74 -13.53
C CYS A 250 -17.30 -11.42 -14.26
N TYR A 251 -16.08 -11.15 -13.82
CA TYR A 251 -14.88 -11.77 -14.36
C TYR A 251 -14.88 -13.30 -14.18
N ASP A 252 -15.08 -13.77 -12.95
CA ASP A 252 -15.09 -15.20 -12.59
C ASP A 252 -16.26 -15.94 -13.26
N ALA A 253 -17.41 -15.28 -13.39
CA ALA A 253 -18.59 -15.88 -14.02
C ALA A 253 -18.49 -15.96 -15.54
N VAL A 254 -17.95 -14.92 -16.19
CA VAL A 254 -18.04 -14.71 -17.65
C VAL A 254 -16.67 -14.48 -18.28
N PHE A 255 -15.95 -13.44 -17.89
CA PHE A 255 -14.81 -12.97 -18.69
C PHE A 255 -13.70 -14.00 -18.78
N VAL A 256 -13.33 -14.65 -17.69
CA VAL A 256 -12.24 -15.65 -17.70
C VAL A 256 -12.55 -16.81 -18.65
N LYS A 257 -13.83 -17.19 -18.75
CA LYS A 257 -14.29 -18.30 -19.62
C LYS A 257 -14.33 -17.91 -21.10
N VAL A 258 -14.59 -16.64 -21.40
CA VAL A 258 -14.77 -16.14 -22.77
C VAL A 258 -13.48 -15.60 -23.36
N PHE A 259 -12.72 -14.84 -22.56
CA PHE A 259 -11.56 -14.08 -23.02
C PHE A 259 -10.22 -14.67 -22.55
N GLY A 260 -10.23 -15.62 -21.61
CA GLY A 260 -9.02 -16.20 -21.02
C GLY A 260 -8.60 -15.51 -19.72
N ASP A 261 -7.45 -15.88 -19.19
CA ASP A 261 -7.02 -15.43 -17.86
C ASP A 261 -6.58 -13.95 -17.84
N GLY A 262 -7.31 -13.13 -17.08
CA GLY A 262 -7.03 -11.72 -16.85
C GLY A 262 -6.26 -11.43 -15.57
N GLU A 263 -5.99 -12.45 -14.75
CA GLU A 263 -5.38 -12.36 -13.43
C GLU A 263 -3.96 -12.95 -13.42
N CYS A 264 -3.74 -14.01 -14.21
CA CYS A 264 -2.46 -14.69 -14.40
C CYS A 264 -2.11 -14.83 -15.89
N THR A 265 -0.82 -14.87 -16.18
CA THR A 265 -0.31 -15.18 -17.52
C THR A 265 -0.57 -16.66 -17.84
N GLU A 266 -1.36 -16.93 -18.88
CA GLU A 266 -1.66 -18.31 -19.27
C GLU A 266 -0.42 -19.08 -19.70
N GLY A 267 -0.31 -20.34 -19.27
CA GLY A 267 0.84 -21.21 -19.55
C GLY A 267 1.95 -21.12 -18.50
N GLU A 268 1.80 -20.25 -17.50
CA GLU A 268 2.68 -20.16 -16.34
C GLU A 268 1.91 -20.52 -15.07
N ALA A 269 2.36 -21.52 -14.32
CA ALA A 269 1.76 -21.80 -13.01
C ALA A 269 2.02 -20.61 -12.06
N PRO A 270 1.03 -20.18 -11.25
CA PRO A 270 1.24 -19.13 -10.27
C PRO A 270 2.29 -19.59 -9.26
N ASP A 271 3.35 -18.80 -9.06
CA ASP A 271 4.33 -19.08 -8.01
C ASP A 271 3.70 -18.88 -6.62
N PHE A 272 2.67 -18.05 -6.49
CA PHE A 272 2.04 -17.73 -5.21
C PHE A 272 1.10 -18.85 -4.75
N VAL A 273 1.52 -19.60 -3.74
CA VAL A 273 0.63 -20.49 -2.99
C VAL A 273 -0.37 -19.61 -2.25
N ALA A 274 -1.66 -19.74 -2.60
CA ALA A 274 -2.74 -19.20 -1.80
C ALA A 274 -2.56 -19.72 -0.36
N GLY A 275 -2.40 -18.81 0.60
CA GLY A 275 -2.18 -19.18 1.99
C GLY A 275 -3.25 -20.17 2.43
N GLU A 276 -2.83 -21.34 2.91
CA GLU A 276 -3.73 -22.20 3.66
C GLU A 276 -4.25 -21.40 4.86
N LYS A 277 -5.55 -21.54 5.14
CA LYS A 277 -6.26 -20.88 6.24
C LYS A 277 -5.58 -21.23 7.58
N SER A 278 -4.62 -20.43 8.03
CA SER A 278 -4.08 -20.55 9.39
C SER A 278 -5.04 -19.86 10.34
N GLY A 279 -5.54 -20.61 11.32
CA GLY A 279 -6.46 -20.15 12.36
C GLY A 279 -5.96 -18.90 13.08
N GLY A 280 -6.92 -18.05 13.45
CA GLY A 280 -6.68 -16.74 14.05
C GLY A 280 -5.78 -16.81 15.28
N VAL A 281 -4.75 -15.97 15.26
CA VAL A 281 -3.96 -15.60 16.42
C VAL A 281 -3.88 -14.09 16.43
N ASP A 282 -4.32 -13.49 17.54
CA ASP A 282 -4.28 -12.04 17.76
C ASP A 282 -2.82 -11.58 17.80
N VAL A 283 -2.40 -10.90 16.73
CA VAL A 283 -1.16 -10.11 16.71
C VAL A 283 -1.53 -8.71 17.17
N GLU A 284 -0.67 -8.09 17.98
CA GLU A 284 -0.81 -6.72 18.47
C GLU A 284 -0.64 -5.70 17.31
N ILE A 285 -1.61 -5.69 16.40
CA ILE A 285 -1.82 -4.67 15.39
C ILE A 285 -2.63 -3.59 16.10
N SER A 286 -1.95 -2.55 16.58
CA SER A 286 -2.66 -1.39 17.08
C SER A 286 -3.24 -0.63 15.88
N GLU A 287 -4.56 -0.72 15.70
CA GLU A 287 -5.30 0.21 14.87
C GLU A 287 -4.98 1.63 15.35
N VAL A 288 -4.78 2.54 14.41
CA VAL A 288 -4.56 3.95 14.75
C VAL A 288 -5.87 4.50 15.30
N GLY A 289 -5.97 4.57 16.62
CA GLY A 289 -7.04 5.26 17.32
C GLY A 289 -7.20 6.66 16.75
N GLY A 290 -8.42 6.98 16.31
CA GLY A 290 -8.75 8.26 15.72
C GLY A 290 -8.62 9.39 16.75
N GLU A 291 -7.43 10.00 16.83
CA GLU A 291 -7.29 11.32 17.44
C GLU A 291 -7.66 12.37 16.39
N MET A 292 -8.89 12.90 16.56
CA MET A 292 -9.38 14.14 15.95
C MET A 292 -8.53 15.34 16.37
#